data_AF-A0A7W5E3V8-F1
#
_entry.id   AF-A0A7W5E3V8-F1
#
_cell.length_a   1.000
_cell.length_b   1.000
_cell.length_c   1.000
_cell.angle_alpha   90.00
_cell.angle_beta   90.00
_cell.angle_gamma   90.00
#
_symmetry.space_group_name_H-M   'P 1'
#
loop_
_entity.id
_entity.type
_entity.pdbx_description
1 polymer ?
#
loop_
_entity_poly.entity_id
_entity_poly.type
_entity_poly.pdbx_seq_one_letter_code
_entity_poly.pdbx_strand_id
1 'polypeptide(L)'
;MNELTKATVLLLFTMFSLSLGAGLSVADDAKEETSDSAPVALSVPPLDHLDYPLDRPTWIDEGRSPMDSVDGEDVVIAITSGPAPSPETAEEMMEVMALGAVENYVDQKLQELPEHVGSEDIGIDIDWVRDELISRRYDGTVKTGDSVQYESACLLRIEKSHQEVLNRLVQNHQLQHRLAAVGVLGGLCLAGLLGGSILFGWLSSRQQRLASHENAIG
;
A
#
# COMPACT_ATOMS: atom_id res chain seq x y z
N MET A 1 -4.09 -30.08 24.31
CA MET A 1 -3.06 -30.27 23.27
C MET A 1 -3.22 -29.18 22.23
N ASN A 2 -2.37 -28.17 22.09
CA ASN A 2 -1.29 -27.62 22.90
C ASN A 2 -1.12 -26.18 22.36
N GLU A 3 -1.36 -25.18 23.21
CA GLU A 3 -0.92 -23.79 23.01
C GLU A 3 0.61 -23.64 23.15
N LEU A 4 1.32 -24.77 23.27
CA LEU A 4 2.78 -24.86 23.33
C LEU A 4 3.46 -24.81 21.96
N THR A 5 2.72 -24.91 20.86
CA THR A 5 3.30 -24.99 19.50
C THR A 5 3.53 -23.63 18.85
N LYS A 6 2.90 -22.56 19.35
CA LYS A 6 3.05 -21.20 18.79
C LYS A 6 4.25 -20.45 19.38
N ALA A 7 4.69 -20.79 20.59
CA ALA A 7 5.86 -20.19 21.23
C ALA A 7 7.21 -20.72 20.69
N THR A 8 7.21 -21.84 19.95
CA THR A 8 8.45 -22.47 19.44
C THR A 8 8.88 -21.95 18.06
N VAL A 9 8.03 -21.22 17.34
CA VAL A 9 8.36 -20.67 16.01
C VAL A 9 9.18 -19.37 16.11
N LEU A 10 9.11 -18.67 17.24
CA LEU A 10 9.75 -17.37 17.40
C LEU A 10 11.25 -17.43 17.78
N LEU A 11 11.83 -18.62 17.96
CA LEU A 11 13.24 -18.79 18.38
C LEU A 11 14.14 -19.42 17.29
N LEU A 12 13.63 -19.62 16.07
CA LEU A 12 14.37 -20.30 14.99
C LEU A 12 14.70 -19.42 13.76
N PHE A 13 14.39 -18.12 13.79
CA PHE A 13 14.66 -17.22 12.66
C PHE A 13 15.88 -16.30 12.82
N THR A 14 16.60 -16.36 13.95
CA THR A 14 17.81 -15.55 14.20
C THR A 14 19.12 -16.27 13.84
N MET A 15 19.08 -17.28 12.95
CA MET A 15 20.26 -18.05 12.52
C MET A 15 20.25 -18.34 11.01
N PHE A 16 19.93 -17.33 10.18
CA PHE A 16 20.22 -17.39 8.74
C PHE A 16 20.76 -16.04 8.25
N SER A 17 21.95 -15.70 8.74
CA SER A 17 22.81 -14.67 8.17
C SER A 17 24.23 -15.20 8.24
N LEU A 18 24.98 -15.08 7.15
CA LEU A 18 26.36 -15.53 6.89
C LEU A 18 26.53 -16.88 6.17
N SER A 19 26.33 -16.88 4.84
CA SER A 19 27.23 -17.61 3.93
C SER A 19 27.27 -16.93 2.56
N LEU A 20 27.97 -15.80 2.51
CA LEU A 20 28.47 -15.18 1.30
C LEU A 20 29.91 -15.67 1.09
N GLY A 21 30.21 -16.28 -0.05
CA GLY A 21 31.59 -16.49 -0.51
C GLY A 21 31.95 -17.91 -0.92
N ALA A 22 31.80 -18.19 -2.22
CA ALA A 22 32.81 -18.90 -3.02
C ALA A 22 32.38 -18.84 -4.49
N GLY A 23 32.88 -17.82 -5.20
CA GLY A 23 32.84 -17.81 -6.66
C GLY A 23 33.66 -18.97 -7.20
N LEU A 24 33.03 -19.84 -7.97
CA LEU A 24 33.72 -20.79 -8.82
C LEU A 24 34.05 -20.08 -10.13
N SER A 25 35.33 -19.75 -10.34
CA SER A 25 35.85 -19.51 -11.68
C SER A 25 36.05 -20.85 -12.37
N VAL A 26 35.27 -21.12 -13.41
CA VAL A 26 35.61 -22.14 -14.40
C VAL A 26 36.00 -21.38 -15.65
N ALA A 27 37.30 -21.29 -15.88
CA ALA A 27 37.85 -21.05 -17.19
C ALA A 27 37.74 -22.36 -17.97
N ASP A 28 37.08 -22.34 -19.12
CA ASP A 28 37.39 -23.26 -20.20
C ASP A 28 37.29 -22.53 -21.53
N ASP A 29 38.32 -22.74 -22.32
CA ASP A 29 38.73 -22.06 -23.53
C ASP A 29 38.33 -22.92 -24.71
N ALA A 30 37.59 -22.39 -25.70
CA ALA A 30 37.73 -22.79 -27.10
C ALA A 30 36.82 -22.01 -28.06
N LYS A 31 37.49 -21.40 -29.04
CA LYS A 31 37.09 -21.16 -30.44
C LYS A 31 36.14 -20.01 -30.76
N GLU A 32 36.76 -18.87 -31.06
CA GLU A 32 36.35 -18.00 -32.15
C GLU A 32 36.42 -18.75 -33.50
N GLU A 33 35.27 -18.87 -34.18
CA GLU A 33 35.22 -19.00 -35.63
C GLU A 33 34.37 -17.85 -36.18
N THR A 34 35.06 -16.93 -36.82
CA THR A 34 34.56 -15.84 -37.65
C THR A 34 33.50 -16.32 -38.65
N SER A 35 32.30 -15.76 -38.58
CA SER A 35 31.46 -15.60 -39.77
C SER A 35 30.85 -14.20 -39.79
N ASP A 36 31.23 -13.47 -40.83
CA ASP A 36 30.74 -12.15 -41.20
C ASP A 36 29.22 -12.23 -41.42
N SER A 37 28.44 -11.68 -40.51
CA SER A 37 27.09 -11.22 -40.78
C SER A 37 26.86 -9.99 -39.93
N ALA A 38 27.11 -8.83 -40.54
CA ALA A 38 26.61 -7.58 -40.02
C ALA A 38 25.12 -7.77 -39.71
N PRO A 39 24.69 -7.60 -38.45
CA PRO A 39 23.27 -7.66 -38.15
C PRO A 39 22.63 -6.49 -38.87
N VAL A 40 21.87 -6.78 -39.93
CA VAL A 40 20.87 -5.85 -40.44
C VAL A 40 19.92 -5.66 -39.28
N ALA A 41 20.07 -4.55 -38.57
CA ALA A 41 19.11 -4.08 -37.60
C ALA A 41 17.83 -3.78 -38.38
N LEU A 42 16.99 -4.82 -38.54
CA LEU A 42 15.59 -4.67 -38.81
C LEU A 42 15.04 -3.86 -37.64
N SER A 43 15.02 -2.53 -37.78
CA SER A 43 14.16 -1.65 -36.99
C SER A 43 12.73 -1.99 -37.37
N VAL A 44 12.24 -3.13 -36.89
CA VAL A 44 10.82 -3.42 -36.84
C VAL A 44 10.31 -2.48 -35.76
N PRO A 45 9.45 -1.50 -36.08
CA PRO A 45 8.79 -0.72 -35.05
C PRO A 45 8.13 -1.70 -34.08
N PRO A 46 8.19 -1.47 -32.76
CA PRO A 46 7.50 -2.33 -31.81
C PRO A 46 6.05 -2.49 -32.27
N LEU A 47 5.57 -3.74 -32.32
CA LEU A 47 4.22 -4.10 -32.82
C LEU A 47 3.08 -3.43 -32.05
N ASP A 48 3.38 -2.80 -30.91
CA ASP A 48 2.47 -2.08 -30.03
C ASP A 48 2.65 -0.54 -30.15
N HIS A 49 2.79 0.00 -31.36
CA HIS A 49 2.63 1.44 -31.53
C HIS A 49 1.15 1.79 -31.32
N LEU A 50 0.88 2.64 -30.34
CA LEU A 50 -0.45 3.19 -30.07
C LEU A 50 -0.62 4.46 -30.90
N ASP A 51 -1.51 4.38 -31.88
CA ASP A 51 -1.91 5.51 -32.71
C ASP A 51 -3.16 6.16 -32.10
N TYR A 52 -2.96 7.33 -31.50
CA TYR A 52 -4.04 8.14 -30.92
C TYR A 52 -4.67 9.08 -31.97
N PRO A 53 -5.98 9.36 -31.85
CA PRO A 53 -6.66 10.23 -32.78
C PRO A 53 -6.38 11.72 -32.47
N LEU A 54 -6.52 12.58 -33.48
CA LEU A 54 -6.17 14.01 -33.38
C LEU A 54 -7.09 14.81 -32.44
N ASP A 55 -8.25 14.27 -32.10
CA ASP A 55 -9.22 14.84 -31.17
C ASP A 55 -8.93 14.48 -29.70
N ARG A 56 -7.89 13.66 -29.43
CA ARG A 56 -7.46 13.33 -28.07
C ARG A 56 -7.08 14.62 -27.31
N PRO A 57 -7.73 14.94 -26.19
CA PRO A 57 -7.48 16.17 -25.46
C PRO A 57 -6.06 16.26 -24.90
N THR A 58 -5.42 17.43 -25.02
CA THR A 58 -4.03 17.63 -24.57
C THR A 58 -3.86 17.55 -23.06
N TRP A 59 -4.92 17.81 -22.28
CA TRP A 59 -4.88 17.73 -20.81
C TRP A 59 -4.57 16.32 -20.30
N ILE A 60 -4.75 15.29 -21.13
CA ILE A 60 -4.42 13.91 -20.81
C ILE A 60 -2.89 13.74 -20.71
N ASP A 61 -2.14 14.36 -21.62
CA ASP A 61 -0.67 14.29 -21.65
C ASP A 61 -0.01 15.33 -20.74
N GLU A 62 -0.70 16.44 -20.47
CA GLU A 62 -0.24 17.54 -19.61
C GLU A 62 -0.45 17.29 -18.11
N GLY A 63 -1.05 16.15 -17.72
CA GLY A 63 -1.44 15.86 -16.35
C GLY A 63 -0.30 16.07 -15.35
N ARG A 64 -0.44 17.07 -14.47
CA ARG A 64 0.54 17.35 -13.41
C ARG A 64 0.68 16.12 -12.52
N SER A 65 1.92 15.74 -12.24
CA SER A 65 2.19 14.77 -11.18
C SER A 65 1.76 15.39 -9.84
N PRO A 66 1.22 14.62 -8.88
CA PRO A 66 0.89 15.11 -7.54
C PRO A 66 2.05 15.83 -6.83
N MET A 67 3.29 15.58 -7.26
CA MET A 67 4.50 16.17 -6.65
C MET A 67 4.72 17.65 -6.97
N ASP A 68 4.05 18.21 -7.99
CA ASP A 68 4.27 19.61 -8.40
C ASP A 68 3.28 20.60 -7.76
N SER A 69 2.33 20.13 -6.95
CA SER A 69 1.38 21.00 -6.25
C SER A 69 1.99 21.55 -4.96
N VAL A 70 2.12 22.88 -4.88
CA VAL A 70 2.45 23.60 -3.65
C VAL A 70 1.27 23.50 -2.68
N ASP A 71 1.54 23.32 -1.38
CA ASP A 71 0.50 23.26 -0.36
C ASP A 71 -0.50 24.44 -0.48
N GLY A 72 -1.78 24.10 -0.70
CA GLY A 72 -2.87 25.07 -0.85
C GLY A 72 -3.34 25.31 -2.29
N GLU A 73 -2.67 24.73 -3.30
CA GLU A 73 -3.17 24.68 -4.68
C GLU A 73 -4.00 23.42 -4.95
N ASP A 74 -4.87 23.50 -5.97
CA ASP A 74 -5.62 22.35 -6.47
C ASP A 74 -4.66 21.30 -7.03
N VAL A 75 -4.80 20.05 -6.59
CA VAL A 75 -4.05 18.92 -7.17
C VAL A 75 -4.82 18.44 -8.38
N VAL A 76 -4.16 18.38 -9.53
CA VAL A 76 -4.76 17.95 -10.79
C VAL A 76 -4.01 16.74 -11.30
N ILE A 77 -4.71 15.61 -11.48
CA ILE A 77 -4.11 14.32 -11.88
C ILE A 77 -4.88 13.82 -13.10
N ALA A 78 -4.17 13.56 -14.21
CA ALA A 78 -4.77 12.91 -15.37
C ALA A 78 -4.62 11.39 -15.24
N ILE A 79 -5.72 10.68 -15.45
CA ILE A 79 -5.80 9.21 -15.41
C ILE A 79 -6.26 8.73 -16.77
N THR A 80 -5.61 7.69 -17.28
CA THR A 80 -5.93 7.06 -18.57
C THR A 80 -6.08 5.57 -18.38
N SER A 81 -7.17 4.98 -18.89
CA SER A 81 -7.27 3.55 -19.10
C SER A 81 -6.17 3.10 -20.05
N GLY A 82 -5.59 1.92 -19.82
CA GLY A 82 -4.89 1.25 -20.90
C GLY A 82 -5.84 0.94 -22.07
N PRO A 83 -5.31 0.58 -23.25
CA PRO A 83 -6.11 0.08 -24.36
C PRO A 83 -6.98 -1.10 -23.91
N ALA A 84 -8.29 -1.00 -24.12
CA ALA A 84 -9.28 -1.98 -23.67
C ALA A 84 -10.15 -2.51 -24.83
N PRO A 85 -10.68 -3.74 -24.72
CA PRO A 85 -11.44 -4.39 -25.78
C PRO A 85 -12.85 -3.80 -25.97
N SER A 86 -13.41 -3.12 -24.97
CA SER A 86 -14.71 -2.44 -25.05
C SER A 86 -14.68 -1.09 -24.32
N PRO A 87 -15.58 -0.15 -24.66
CA PRO A 87 -15.71 1.12 -23.96
C PRO A 87 -16.00 0.95 -22.47
N GLU A 88 -16.86 -0.02 -22.12
CA GLU A 88 -17.27 -0.28 -20.74
C GLU A 88 -16.10 -0.78 -19.91
N THR A 89 -15.27 -1.68 -20.46
CA THR A 89 -14.03 -2.12 -19.79
C THR A 89 -13.03 -0.98 -19.63
N ALA A 90 -12.93 -0.08 -20.62
CA ALA A 90 -12.07 1.10 -20.53
C ALA A 90 -12.49 2.01 -19.37
N GLU A 91 -13.81 2.26 -19.25
CA GLU A 91 -14.39 3.07 -18.17
C GLU A 91 -14.14 2.42 -16.80
N GLU A 92 -14.46 1.14 -16.62
CA GLU A 92 -14.23 0.42 -15.36
C GLU A 92 -12.74 0.47 -14.94
N MET A 93 -11.82 0.28 -15.89
CA MET A 93 -10.39 0.39 -15.62
C MET A 93 -9.97 1.81 -15.21
N MET A 94 -10.53 2.83 -15.85
CA MET A 94 -10.26 4.23 -15.53
C MET A 94 -10.77 4.58 -14.12
N GLU A 95 -11.95 4.11 -13.71
CA GLU A 95 -12.49 4.36 -12.37
C GLU A 95 -11.65 3.69 -11.27
N VAL A 96 -11.18 2.46 -11.49
CA VAL A 96 -10.28 1.77 -10.56
C VAL A 96 -8.93 2.50 -10.44
N MET A 97 -8.37 2.95 -11.58
CA MET A 97 -7.11 3.72 -11.54
C MET A 97 -7.29 5.11 -10.93
N ALA A 98 -8.46 5.72 -11.08
CA ALA A 98 -8.78 6.97 -10.42
C ALA A 98 -8.82 6.80 -8.89
N LEU A 99 -9.46 5.75 -8.39
CA LEU A 99 -9.43 5.41 -6.97
C LEU A 99 -7.99 5.19 -6.49
N GLY A 100 -7.22 4.37 -7.20
CA GLY A 100 -5.82 4.09 -6.86
C GLY A 100 -4.93 5.35 -6.86
N ALA A 101 -5.22 6.32 -7.72
CA ALA A 101 -4.50 7.59 -7.72
C ALA A 101 -4.82 8.45 -6.50
N VAL A 102 -6.07 8.45 -6.04
CA VAL A 102 -6.49 9.15 -4.81
C VAL A 102 -5.92 8.47 -3.58
N GLU A 103 -5.93 7.14 -3.54
CA GLU A 103 -5.28 6.32 -2.51
C GLU A 103 -3.78 6.64 -2.42
N ASN A 104 -3.09 6.65 -3.55
CA ASN A 104 -1.67 7.01 -3.61
C ASN A 104 -1.40 8.46 -3.15
N TYR A 105 -2.30 9.41 -3.48
CA TYR A 105 -2.22 10.77 -2.96
C TYR A 105 -2.33 10.81 -1.42
N VAL A 106 -3.24 10.02 -0.86
CA VAL A 106 -3.41 9.89 0.60
C VAL A 106 -2.19 9.21 1.23
N ASP A 107 -1.69 8.12 0.65
CA ASP A 107 -0.49 7.43 1.11
C ASP A 107 0.73 8.34 1.17
N GLN A 108 0.92 9.17 0.15
CA GLN A 108 2.00 10.13 0.12
C GLN A 108 1.91 11.11 1.29
N LYS A 109 0.69 11.56 1.66
CA LYS A 109 0.48 12.40 2.84
C LYS A 109 0.68 11.64 4.16
N LEU A 110 0.47 10.32 4.17
CA LEU A 110 0.75 9.48 5.34
C LEU A 110 2.24 9.17 5.52
N GLN A 111 3.02 9.08 4.44
CA GLN A 111 4.48 8.82 4.51
C GLN A 111 5.26 9.91 5.27
N GLU A 112 4.71 11.11 5.39
CA GLU A 112 5.28 12.18 6.22
C GLU A 112 5.16 11.89 7.73
N LEU A 113 4.42 10.85 8.11
CA LEU A 113 4.14 10.49 9.49
C LEU A 113 4.93 9.26 9.96
N PRO A 114 5.26 9.17 11.26
CA PRO A 114 6.09 8.08 11.79
C PRO A 114 5.42 6.70 11.78
N GLU A 115 4.09 6.62 11.63
CA GLU A 115 3.34 5.37 11.55
C GLU A 115 3.04 5.04 10.07
N HIS A 116 3.53 3.89 9.61
CA HIS A 116 3.23 3.38 8.27
C HIS A 116 1.82 2.80 8.29
N VAL A 117 0.84 3.59 7.89
CA VAL A 117 -0.53 3.15 7.64
C VAL A 117 -0.77 3.29 6.14
N GLY A 118 -1.36 2.26 5.53
CA GLY A 118 -1.72 2.30 4.11
C GLY A 118 -3.10 2.93 3.92
N SER A 119 -3.29 3.60 2.79
CA SER A 119 -4.55 4.23 2.38
C SER A 119 -5.69 3.21 2.21
N GLU A 120 -5.36 1.95 1.91
CA GLU A 120 -6.29 0.81 1.85
C GLU A 120 -7.11 0.66 3.14
N ASP A 121 -6.56 1.03 4.30
CA ASP A 121 -7.22 0.92 5.61
C ASP A 121 -8.18 2.09 5.90
N ILE A 122 -8.14 3.17 5.10
CA ILE A 122 -8.93 4.39 5.28
C ILE A 122 -10.31 4.24 4.60
N GLY A 123 -10.44 3.36 3.61
CA GLY A 123 -11.69 3.03 2.93
C GLY A 123 -12.26 4.20 2.13
N ILE A 124 -11.60 4.55 1.02
CA ILE A 124 -12.07 5.61 0.12
C ILE A 124 -13.15 5.04 -0.81
N ASP A 125 -14.28 5.72 -0.90
CA ASP A 125 -15.41 5.29 -1.72
C ASP A 125 -15.19 5.65 -3.20
N ILE A 126 -15.25 4.66 -4.07
CA ILE A 126 -15.12 4.83 -5.53
C ILE A 126 -16.24 5.71 -6.09
N ASP A 127 -17.46 5.62 -5.55
CA ASP A 127 -18.58 6.45 -6.00
C ASP A 127 -18.32 7.93 -5.66
N TRP A 128 -17.73 8.20 -4.50
CA TRP A 128 -17.34 9.56 -4.11
C TRP A 128 -16.21 10.11 -5.00
N VAL A 129 -15.20 9.30 -5.32
CA VAL A 129 -14.13 9.69 -6.27
C VAL A 129 -14.73 10.04 -7.63
N ARG A 130 -15.65 9.21 -8.10
CA ARG A 130 -16.33 9.39 -9.38
C ARG A 130 -17.12 10.70 -9.43
N ASP A 131 -17.92 10.95 -8.40
CA ASP A 131 -18.93 11.99 -8.42
C ASP A 131 -18.36 13.38 -8.03
N GLU A 132 -17.33 13.42 -7.17
CA GLU A 132 -16.80 14.68 -6.63
C GLU A 132 -15.42 15.06 -7.18
N LEU A 133 -14.55 14.09 -7.53
CA LEU A 133 -13.17 14.38 -7.93
C LEU A 133 -12.98 14.45 -9.45
N ILE A 134 -13.81 13.76 -10.23
CA ILE A 134 -13.68 13.77 -11.70
C ILE A 134 -14.24 15.07 -12.26
N SER A 135 -13.33 15.94 -12.74
CA SER A 135 -13.69 17.23 -13.32
C SER A 135 -13.91 17.19 -14.84
N ARG A 136 -13.24 16.26 -15.54
CA ARG A 136 -13.36 16.05 -16.99
C ARG A 136 -13.27 14.57 -17.30
N ARG A 137 -13.96 14.15 -18.35
CA ARG A 137 -13.91 12.80 -18.91
C ARG A 137 -13.68 12.86 -20.42
N TYR A 138 -13.03 11.85 -20.95
CA TYR A 138 -12.83 11.62 -22.37
C TYR A 138 -12.93 10.12 -22.62
N ASP A 139 -13.74 9.75 -23.61
CA ASP A 139 -13.83 8.39 -24.10
C ASP A 139 -13.48 8.41 -25.59
N GLY A 140 -12.55 7.56 -25.98
CA GLY A 140 -12.00 7.56 -27.32
C GLY A 140 -11.58 6.17 -27.77
N THR A 141 -11.10 6.13 -29.00
CA THR A 141 -10.53 4.91 -29.60
C THR A 141 -9.05 5.07 -29.77
N VAL A 142 -8.29 4.02 -29.44
CA VAL A 142 -6.86 3.91 -29.72
C VAL A 142 -6.65 2.78 -30.73
N LYS A 143 -5.77 3.00 -31.69
CA LYS A 143 -5.38 1.94 -32.62
C LYS A 143 -4.12 1.26 -32.11
N THR A 144 -4.19 -0.06 -31.98
CA THR A 144 -3.06 -0.93 -31.65
C THR A 144 -2.84 -1.87 -32.83
N GLY A 145 -1.85 -1.55 -33.67
CA GLY A 145 -1.66 -2.22 -34.96
C GLY A 145 -2.89 -2.08 -35.86
N ASP A 146 -3.48 -3.21 -36.26
CA ASP A 146 -4.70 -3.25 -37.09
C ASP A 146 -6.01 -3.30 -36.27
N SER A 147 -5.92 -3.31 -34.94
CA SER A 147 -7.08 -3.42 -34.04
C SER A 147 -7.50 -2.07 -33.48
N VAL A 148 -8.82 -1.82 -33.45
CA VAL A 148 -9.40 -0.68 -32.73
C VAL A 148 -9.69 -1.13 -31.30
N GLN A 149 -9.13 -0.41 -30.35
CA GLN A 149 -9.37 -0.55 -28.92
C GLN A 149 -9.92 0.77 -28.37
N TYR A 150 -10.29 0.76 -27.09
CA TYR A 150 -10.92 1.89 -26.42
C TYR A 150 -10.02 2.40 -25.30
N GLU A 151 -10.03 3.71 -25.12
CA GLU A 151 -9.36 4.43 -24.03
C GLU A 151 -10.42 5.30 -23.35
N SER A 152 -10.47 5.28 -22.01
CA SER A 152 -11.20 6.24 -21.20
C SER A 152 -10.20 7.00 -20.34
N ALA A 153 -10.35 8.32 -20.24
CA ALA A 153 -9.47 9.16 -19.45
C ALA A 153 -10.28 10.14 -18.61
N CYS A 154 -9.79 10.46 -17.42
CA CYS A 154 -10.40 11.45 -16.56
C CYS A 154 -9.36 12.40 -15.96
N LEU A 155 -9.81 13.62 -15.65
CA LEU A 155 -9.02 14.61 -14.94
C LEU A 155 -9.55 14.76 -13.52
N LEU A 156 -8.81 14.21 -12.57
CA LEU A 156 -9.08 14.39 -11.15
C LEU A 156 -8.67 15.79 -10.71
N ARG A 157 -9.54 16.46 -9.96
CA ARG A 157 -9.28 17.75 -9.33
C ARG A 157 -9.55 17.64 -7.83
N ILE A 158 -8.47 17.65 -7.05
CA ILE A 158 -8.54 17.63 -5.59
C ILE A 158 -8.42 19.07 -5.09
N GLU A 159 -9.57 19.73 -5.00
CA GLU A 159 -9.69 21.06 -4.42
C GLU A 159 -9.47 21.04 -2.91
N LYS A 160 -9.26 22.21 -2.31
CA LYS A 160 -9.05 22.35 -0.87
C LYS A 160 -10.16 21.72 -0.01
N SER A 161 -11.42 21.83 -0.43
CA SER A 161 -12.57 21.19 0.25
C SER A 161 -12.42 19.66 0.28
N HIS A 162 -11.98 19.06 -0.83
CA HIS A 162 -11.74 17.62 -0.94
C HIS A 162 -10.54 17.19 -0.10
N GLN A 163 -9.48 18.00 -0.08
CA GLN A 163 -8.31 17.78 0.78
C GLN A 163 -8.72 17.78 2.26
N GLU A 164 -9.62 18.68 2.70
CA GLU A 164 -10.13 18.69 4.07
C GLU A 164 -10.98 17.45 4.42
N VAL A 165 -11.68 16.86 3.45
CA VAL A 165 -12.39 15.59 3.64
C VAL A 165 -11.39 14.44 3.79
N LEU A 166 -10.45 14.32 2.87
CA LEU A 166 -9.40 13.30 2.91
C LEU A 166 -8.58 13.39 4.21
N ASN A 167 -8.17 14.59 4.60
CA ASN A 167 -7.45 14.82 5.86
C ASN A 167 -8.25 14.39 7.10
N ARG A 168 -9.57 14.59 7.09
CA ARG A 168 -10.44 14.12 8.19
C ARG A 168 -10.52 12.60 8.24
N LEU A 169 -10.58 11.92 7.09
CA LEU A 169 -10.55 10.46 7.03
C LEU A 169 -9.24 9.91 7.60
N VAL A 170 -8.11 10.49 7.19
CA VAL A 170 -6.78 10.16 7.72
C VAL A 170 -6.71 10.37 9.24
N GLN A 171 -7.17 11.52 9.75
CA GLN A 171 -7.17 11.83 11.19
C GLN A 171 -8.06 10.88 12.00
N ASN A 172 -9.26 10.58 11.50
CA ASN A 172 -10.18 9.65 12.17
C ASN A 172 -9.57 8.26 12.29
N HIS A 173 -8.92 7.79 11.23
CA HIS A 173 -8.24 6.51 11.22
C HIS A 173 -7.08 6.46 12.24
N GLN A 174 -6.26 7.53 12.32
CA GLN A 174 -5.21 7.65 13.33
C GLN A 174 -5.76 7.63 14.77
N LEU A 175 -6.87 8.33 15.01
CA LEU A 175 -7.49 8.34 16.33
C LEU A 175 -7.95 6.95 16.74
N GLN A 176 -8.53 6.17 15.82
CA GLN A 176 -8.94 4.79 16.09
C GLN A 176 -7.75 3.91 16.47
N HIS A 177 -6.63 4.00 15.74
CA HIS A 177 -5.40 3.26 16.07
C HIS A 177 -4.87 3.60 17.46
N ARG A 178 -4.79 4.90 17.79
CA ARG A 178 -4.32 5.36 19.11
C ARG A 178 -5.26 4.92 20.22
N LEU A 179 -6.57 5.01 20.01
CA LEU A 179 -7.58 4.54 20.96
C LEU A 179 -7.49 3.04 21.18
N ALA A 180 -7.28 2.25 20.12
CA ALA A 180 -7.07 0.82 20.23
C ALA A 180 -5.80 0.49 21.02
N ALA A 181 -4.67 1.17 20.73
CA ALA A 181 -3.41 0.98 21.44
C ALA A 181 -3.53 1.31 22.93
N VAL A 182 -4.15 2.46 23.27
CA VAL A 182 -4.42 2.85 24.65
C VAL A 182 -5.38 1.88 25.34
N GLY A 183 -6.40 1.39 24.62
CA GLY A 183 -7.33 0.39 25.12
C GLY A 183 -6.64 -0.92 25.48
N VAL A 184 -5.75 -1.41 24.62
CA VAL A 184 -4.92 -2.61 24.88
C VAL A 184 -4.02 -2.40 26.09
N LEU A 185 -3.31 -1.27 26.16
CA LEU A 185 -2.42 -0.96 27.27
C LEU A 185 -3.18 -0.85 28.60
N GLY A 186 -4.33 -0.17 28.59
CA GLY A 186 -5.22 -0.06 29.74
C GLY A 186 -5.76 -1.43 30.19
N GLY A 187 -6.16 -2.28 29.23
CA GLY A 187 -6.60 -3.64 29.49
C GLY A 187 -5.50 -4.50 30.12
N LEU A 188 -4.28 -4.44 29.60
CA LEU A 188 -3.13 -5.16 30.17
C LEU A 188 -2.78 -4.66 31.57
N CYS A 189 -2.84 -3.35 31.81
CA CYS A 189 -2.58 -2.77 33.12
C CYS A 189 -3.62 -3.24 34.15
N LEU A 190 -4.90 -3.22 33.78
CA LEU A 190 -5.99 -3.67 34.64
C LEU A 190 -5.92 -5.18 34.91
N ALA A 191 -5.65 -6.00 33.89
CA ALA A 191 -5.43 -7.43 34.04
C ALA A 191 -4.22 -7.72 34.96
N GLY A 192 -3.14 -6.95 34.81
CA GLY A 192 -1.96 -7.01 35.68
C GLY A 192 -2.28 -6.69 37.14
N LEU A 193 -3.07 -5.63 37.38
CA LEU A 193 -3.50 -5.27 38.74
C LEU A 193 -4.39 -6.34 39.38
N LEU A 194 -5.34 -6.89 38.63
CA LEU A 194 -6.21 -7.97 39.11
C LEU A 194 -5.41 -9.26 39.38
N GLY A 195 -4.53 -9.66 38.45
CA GLY A 195 -3.66 -10.81 38.62
C GLY A 195 -2.68 -10.67 39.79
N GLY A 196 -2.08 -9.49 39.93
CA GLY A 196 -1.21 -9.15 41.05
C GLY A 196 -1.93 -9.21 42.39
N SER A 197 -3.15 -8.67 42.47
CA SER A 197 -3.96 -8.70 43.70
C SER A 197 -4.29 -10.13 44.15
N ILE A 198 -4.61 -11.01 43.20
CA ILE A 198 -4.86 -12.43 43.48
C ILE A 198 -3.58 -13.13 43.96
N LEU A 199 -2.44 -12.87 43.30
CA LEU A 199 -1.15 -13.44 43.69
C LEU A 199 -0.70 -12.98 45.08
N PHE A 200 -0.81 -11.68 45.39
CA PHE A 200 -0.49 -11.14 46.72
C PHE A 200 -1.46 -11.65 47.80
N GLY A 201 -2.75 -11.81 47.49
CA GLY A 201 -3.72 -12.43 48.38
C GLY A 201 -3.38 -13.90 48.70
N TRP A 202 -2.96 -14.66 47.70
CA TRP A 202 -2.52 -16.04 47.90
C TRP A 202 -1.21 -16.13 48.72
N LEU A 203 -0.22 -15.29 48.41
CA LEU A 203 1.06 -15.25 49.13
C LEU A 203 0.88 -14.87 50.61
N SER A 204 0.09 -13.84 50.88
CA SER A 204 -0.21 -13.39 52.26
C SER A 204 -0.94 -14.45 53.06
N SER A 205 -1.91 -15.15 52.46
CA SER A 205 -2.61 -16.26 53.12
C SER A 205 -1.68 -17.43 53.49
N ARG A 206 -0.64 -17.70 52.68
CA ARG A 206 0.38 -18.71 52.98
C ARG A 206 1.27 -18.30 54.15
N GLN A 207 1.67 -17.03 54.21
CA GLN A 207 2.47 -16.51 55.32
C GLN A 207 1.70 -16.51 56.64
N GLN A 208 0.41 -16.14 56.62
CA GLN A 208 -0.44 -16.21 57.82
C GLN A 208 -0.62 -17.65 58.33
N ARG A 209 -0.76 -18.63 57.43
CA ARG A 209 -0.84 -20.05 57.83
C ARG A 209 0.44 -20.54 58.51
N LEU A 210 1.61 -20.16 58.01
CA LEU A 210 2.90 -20.49 58.62
C LEU A 210 3.06 -19.81 59.99
N ALA A 211 2.76 -18.52 60.10
CA ALA A 211 2.84 -17.79 61.37
C ALA A 211 1.84 -18.30 62.43
N SER A 212 0.65 -18.75 62.01
CA SER A 212 -0.35 -19.33 62.93
C SER A 212 0.05 -20.72 63.45
N HIS A 213 0.86 -21.47 62.70
CA HIS A 213 1.34 -22.80 63.10
C HIS A 213 2.52 -22.72 64.08
N GLU A 214 3.28 -21.63 64.06
CA GLU A 214 4.38 -21.36 64.99
C GLU A 214 3.85 -20.97 66.39
N ASN A 215 2.76 -20.19 66.46
CA ASN A 215 2.08 -19.86 67.71
C ASN A 215 1.27 -21.02 68.33
N ALA A 216 1.07 -22.12 67.61
CA ALA A 216 0.33 -23.29 68.10
C ALA A 216 1.24 -24.37 68.73
N ILE A 217 2.57 -24.21 68.64
CA ILE A 217 3.57 -25.16 69.15
C ILE A 217 4.34 -24.58 70.36
N GLY A 218 4.12 -23.32 70.72
CA GLY A 218 4.61 -22.71 71.97
C GLY A 218 3.64 -22.88 73.13
#